data_AF-A0A975ZR85-F1
#
_entry.id   AF-A0A975ZR85-F1
#
_cell.length_a   1.000
_cell.length_b   1.000
_cell.length_c   1.000
_cell.angle_alpha   90.00
_cell.angle_beta   90.00
_cell.angle_gamma   90.00
#
_symmetry.space_group_name_H-M   'P 1'
#
loop_
_entity.id
_entity.type
_entity.pdbx_description
1 polymer ?
#
loop_
_entity_poly.entity_id
_entity_poly.type
_entity_poly.pdbx_seq_one_letter_code
_entity_poly.pdbx_strand_id
1 'polypeptide(L)'
;MNKLNQDPGYATLAELAAYWRMPSKRAARELARTLGLRRVRGKFPWFAIWQAERLAPPPKKRWDELKHPHLTTTDLAELLGESERSARRRDHAKPDAGFPDPVPIRKKPKLWRASQVNAWCAGLPVPVYRVKSRLEQVTVTETPKASSKADFNGFDPYAQKRFAAKPNRKMTASTANGKTDEHP
;
A
#
# COMPACT_ATOMS: atom_id res chain seq x y z
N MET A 1 25.48 18.67 20.86
CA MET A 1 24.13 19.19 20.54
C MET A 1 23.37 18.13 19.75
N ASN A 2 22.53 17.34 20.42
CA ASN A 2 21.79 16.23 19.81
C ASN A 2 20.68 16.79 18.92
N LYS A 3 20.72 16.52 17.61
CA LYS A 3 19.60 16.79 16.71
C LYS A 3 18.38 16.06 17.26
N LEU A 4 17.42 16.80 17.81
CA LEU A 4 16.11 16.29 18.18
C LEU A 4 15.55 15.59 16.94
N ASN A 5 15.46 14.26 16.98
CA ASN A 5 14.90 13.47 15.89
C ASN A 5 13.53 14.07 15.53
N GLN A 6 13.46 14.71 14.36
CA GLN A 6 12.25 15.27 13.78
C GLN A 6 11.45 14.21 13.02
N ASP A 7 11.90 12.96 13.06
CA ASP A 7 11.33 11.83 12.33
C ASP A 7 10.85 10.77 13.35
N PRO A 8 9.60 10.25 13.20
CA PRO A 8 9.11 9.10 13.97
C PRO A 8 9.92 7.81 13.74
N GLY A 9 10.80 7.79 12.74
CA GLY A 9 11.70 6.69 12.44
C GLY A 9 11.09 5.71 11.45
N TYR A 10 11.57 4.46 11.51
CA TYR A 10 11.25 3.44 10.52
C TYR A 10 10.77 2.16 11.18
N ALA A 11 9.74 1.55 10.61
CA ALA A 11 9.26 0.21 10.95
C ALA A 11 9.99 -0.86 10.12
N THR A 12 10.47 -1.88 10.79
CA THR A 12 10.90 -3.14 10.17
C THR A 12 9.70 -3.91 9.63
N LEU A 13 9.96 -4.92 8.80
CA LEU A 13 8.89 -5.81 8.33
C LEU A 13 8.18 -6.59 9.44
N ALA A 14 8.89 -6.91 10.52
CA ALA A 14 8.31 -7.61 11.66
C ALA A 14 7.34 -6.70 12.42
N GLU A 15 7.78 -5.47 12.71
CA GLU A 15 6.93 -4.45 13.32
C GLU A 15 5.73 -4.13 12.44
N LEU A 16 5.92 -3.99 11.14
CA LEU A 16 4.81 -3.73 10.20
C LEU A 16 3.80 -4.88 10.15
N ALA A 17 4.29 -6.13 10.23
CA ALA A 17 3.41 -7.30 10.28
C ALA A 17 2.62 -7.34 11.59
N ALA A 18 3.25 -7.05 12.73
CA ALA A 18 2.56 -6.93 14.01
C ALA A 18 1.55 -5.78 13.98
N TYR A 19 1.96 -4.62 13.48
CA TYR A 19 1.18 -3.38 13.42
C TYR A 19 -0.14 -3.56 12.66
N TRP A 20 -0.07 -4.17 11.47
CA TRP A 20 -1.26 -4.47 10.65
C TRP A 20 -1.90 -5.83 10.94
N ARG A 21 -1.48 -6.54 11.99
CA ARG A 21 -1.97 -7.87 12.35
C ARG A 21 -1.99 -8.80 11.13
N MET A 22 -0.82 -8.95 10.51
CA MET A 22 -0.59 -9.79 9.35
C MET A 22 -0.04 -11.15 9.81
N PRO A 23 -0.46 -12.25 9.16
CA PRO A 23 -0.01 -13.59 9.55
C PRO A 23 1.48 -13.83 9.25
N SER A 24 2.11 -13.03 8.39
CA SER A 24 3.52 -13.16 8.06
C SER A 24 4.15 -11.86 7.57
N LYS A 25 5.49 -11.78 7.66
CA LYS A 25 6.30 -10.69 7.08
C LYS A 25 6.12 -10.57 5.55
N ARG A 26 5.85 -11.70 4.87
CA ARG A 26 5.57 -11.71 3.42
C ARG A 26 4.24 -11.04 3.12
N ALA A 27 3.19 -11.36 3.88
CA ALA A 27 1.89 -10.76 3.69
C ALA A 27 1.93 -9.24 3.98
N ALA A 28 2.65 -8.82 5.03
CA ALA A 28 2.87 -7.40 5.31
C ALA A 28 3.63 -6.68 4.19
N ARG A 29 4.63 -7.33 3.58
CA ARG A 29 5.34 -6.80 2.40
C ARG A 29 4.40 -6.58 1.22
N GLU A 30 3.56 -7.57 0.91
CA GLU A 30 2.62 -7.45 -0.21
C GLU A 30 1.59 -6.34 0.02
N LEU A 31 1.04 -6.23 1.23
CA LEU A 31 0.14 -5.14 1.57
C LEU A 31 0.83 -3.78 1.44
N ALA A 32 2.07 -3.64 1.94
CA ALA A 32 2.85 -2.42 1.78
C ALA A 32 3.07 -2.06 0.31
N ARG A 33 3.30 -3.05 -0.56
CA ARG A 33 3.45 -2.87 -2.00
C ARG A 33 2.14 -2.37 -2.65
N THR A 34 1.01 -2.97 -2.29
CA THR A 34 -0.32 -2.54 -2.77
C THR A 34 -0.65 -1.11 -2.34
N LEU A 35 -0.19 -0.70 -1.16
CA LEU A 35 -0.33 0.65 -0.63
C LEU A 35 0.70 1.65 -1.21
N GLY A 36 1.61 1.21 -2.08
CA GLY A 36 2.64 2.06 -2.70
C GLY A 36 3.77 2.49 -1.76
N LEU A 37 3.96 1.81 -0.63
CA LEU A 37 5.00 2.16 0.34
C LEU A 37 6.40 1.81 -0.18
N ARG A 38 7.27 2.83 -0.24
CA ARG A 38 8.68 2.66 -0.56
C ARG A 38 9.48 2.29 0.68
N ARG A 39 10.47 1.42 0.49
CA ARG A 39 11.45 1.07 1.53
C ARG A 39 12.65 2.00 1.46
N VAL A 40 13.15 2.38 2.63
CA VAL A 40 14.39 3.13 2.79
C VAL A 40 15.30 2.28 3.68
N ARG A 41 16.47 1.90 3.15
CA ARG A 41 17.45 1.06 3.88
C ARG A 41 16.82 -0.22 4.49
N GLY A 42 15.92 -0.86 3.74
CA GLY A 42 15.24 -2.10 4.16
C GLY A 42 14.08 -1.93 5.15
N LYS A 43 13.74 -0.70 5.56
CA LYS A 43 12.64 -0.39 6.49
C LYS A 43 11.61 0.53 5.86
N PHE A 44 10.46 0.71 6.52
CA PHE A 44 9.36 1.57 6.07
C PHE A 44 9.25 2.81 6.96
N PRO A 45 9.26 4.04 6.42
CA PRO A 45 9.07 5.24 7.23
C PRO A 45 7.67 5.26 7.87
N TRP A 46 7.58 5.59 9.16
CA TRP A 46 6.29 5.67 9.86
C TRP A 46 5.33 6.69 9.25
N PHE A 47 5.84 7.84 8.80
CA PHE A 47 5.00 8.81 8.10
C PHE A 47 4.37 8.24 6.82
N ALA A 48 5.10 7.44 6.05
CA ALA A 48 4.57 6.82 4.84
C ALA A 48 3.47 5.80 5.19
N ILE A 49 3.67 5.02 6.26
CA ILE A 49 2.67 4.08 6.77
C ILE A 49 1.39 4.82 7.17
N TRP A 50 1.50 5.86 8.00
CA TRP A 50 0.34 6.66 8.44
C TRP A 50 -0.35 7.37 7.27
N GLN A 51 0.42 7.84 6.28
CA GLN A 51 -0.13 8.41 5.05
C GLN A 51 -0.94 7.37 4.25
N ALA A 52 -0.47 6.12 4.15
CA ALA A 52 -1.23 5.04 3.53
C ALA A 52 -2.51 4.72 4.30
N GLU A 53 -2.52 4.95 5.62
CA GLU A 53 -3.73 4.90 6.46
C GLU A 53 -4.60 6.15 6.37
N ARG A 54 -4.27 7.06 5.45
CA ARG A 54 -4.93 8.35 5.18
C ARG A 54 -4.78 9.40 6.28
N LEU A 55 -3.81 9.24 7.17
CA LEU A 55 -3.49 10.25 8.17
C LEU A 55 -2.60 11.34 7.57
N ALA A 56 -2.90 12.59 7.92
CA ALA A 56 -1.94 13.68 7.81
C ALA A 56 -0.82 13.48 8.85
N PRO A 57 0.35 14.11 8.67
CA PRO A 57 1.46 13.99 9.61
C PRO A 57 1.02 14.30 11.05
N PRO A 58 1.05 13.31 11.97
CA PRO A 58 0.57 13.51 13.32
C PRO A 58 1.57 14.34 14.15
N PRO A 59 1.09 15.06 15.18
CA PRO A 59 1.98 15.81 16.07
C PRO A 59 2.89 14.86 16.85
N LYS A 60 4.12 15.31 17.13
CA LYS A 60 5.17 14.49 17.76
C LYS A 60 4.76 13.82 19.07
N LYS A 61 3.93 14.48 19.88
CA LYS A 61 3.39 13.95 21.15
C LYS A 61 2.55 12.68 20.97
N ARG A 62 2.06 12.42 19.76
CA ARG A 62 1.16 11.30 19.43
C ARG A 62 1.84 10.19 18.63
N TRP A 63 3.15 10.25 18.41
CA TRP A 63 3.82 9.23 17.60
C TRP A 63 3.85 7.88 18.28
N ASP A 64 4.06 7.84 19.59
CA ASP A 64 4.19 6.57 20.32
C ASP A 64 2.86 5.83 20.40
N GLU A 65 1.75 6.54 20.65
CA GLU A 65 0.41 5.95 20.65
C GLU A 65 -0.01 5.40 19.28
N LEU A 66 0.44 6.01 18.19
CA LEU A 66 0.12 5.61 16.81
C LEU A 66 0.94 4.42 16.30
N LYS A 67 2.00 4.05 17.02
CA LYS A 67 2.83 2.88 16.71
C LYS A 67 2.30 1.60 17.36
N HIS A 68 1.35 1.70 18.27
CA HIS A 68 0.71 0.51 18.84
C HIS A 68 0.04 -0.32 17.75
N PRO A 69 0.15 -1.66 17.82
CA PRO A 69 -0.54 -2.53 16.88
C PRO A 69 -2.04 -2.24 16.83
N HIS A 70 -2.60 -2.27 15.62
CA HIS A 70 -4.04 -2.14 15.48
C HIS A 70 -4.76 -3.31 16.16
N LEU A 71 -5.96 -3.02 16.62
CA LEU A 71 -6.84 -4.00 17.24
C LEU A 71 -7.67 -4.69 16.18
N THR A 72 -7.83 -5.99 16.30
CA THR A 72 -8.78 -6.79 15.54
C THR A 72 -10.14 -6.80 16.23
N THR A 73 -11.12 -7.45 15.63
CA THR A 73 -12.42 -7.69 16.26
C THR A 73 -12.30 -8.54 17.52
N THR A 74 -11.34 -9.48 17.55
CA THR A 74 -11.09 -10.31 18.73
C THR A 74 -10.52 -9.47 19.86
N ASP A 75 -9.49 -8.65 19.60
CA ASP A 75 -8.94 -7.73 20.61
C ASP A 75 -10.02 -6.75 21.11
N LEU A 76 -10.90 -6.27 20.22
CA LEU A 76 -12.01 -5.40 20.60
C LEU A 76 -13.02 -6.12 21.51
N ALA A 77 -13.32 -7.39 21.23
CA ALA A 77 -14.23 -8.19 22.05
C ALA A 77 -13.65 -8.42 23.46
N GLU A 78 -12.36 -8.74 23.54
CA GLU A 78 -11.63 -8.88 24.80
C GLU A 78 -11.65 -7.58 25.62
N LEU A 79 -11.37 -6.44 24.99
CA LEU A 79 -11.38 -5.12 25.66
C LEU A 79 -12.76 -4.74 26.20
N LEU A 80 -13.83 -5.21 25.57
CA LEU A 80 -15.20 -4.93 26.01
C LEU A 80 -15.76 -5.98 26.97
N GLY A 81 -15.03 -7.07 27.23
CA GLY A 81 -15.53 -8.21 28.01
C GLY A 81 -16.71 -8.92 27.32
N GLU A 82 -16.73 -8.93 25.99
CA GLU A 82 -17.85 -9.43 25.18
C GLU A 82 -17.45 -10.55 24.22
N SER A 83 -18.45 -11.21 23.64
CA SER A 83 -18.22 -12.12 22.50
C SER A 83 -17.85 -11.35 21.22
N GLU A 84 -17.10 -11.98 20.32
CA GLU A 84 -16.81 -11.40 19.00
C GLU A 84 -18.07 -11.03 18.21
N ARG A 85 -19.15 -11.81 18.36
CA ARG A 85 -20.43 -11.53 17.70
C ARG A 85 -21.01 -10.19 18.17
N SER A 86 -20.93 -9.91 19.47
CA SER A 86 -21.39 -8.65 20.06
C SER A 86 -20.52 -7.48 19.61
N ALA A 87 -19.19 -7.64 19.59
CA ALA A 87 -18.26 -6.63 19.10
C ALA A 87 -18.52 -6.27 17.62
N ARG A 88 -18.77 -7.26 16.76
CA ARG A 88 -19.17 -7.03 15.36
C ARG A 88 -20.49 -6.26 15.28
N ARG A 89 -21.48 -6.63 16.10
CA ARG A 89 -22.76 -5.94 16.12
C ARG A 89 -22.62 -4.48 16.55
N ARG A 90 -21.76 -4.17 17.54
CA ARG A 90 -21.48 -2.78 17.95
C ARG A 90 -20.86 -1.97 16.82
N ASP A 91 -19.87 -2.52 16.11
CA ASP A 91 -19.29 -1.84 14.95
C ASP A 91 -20.33 -1.51 13.87
N HIS A 92 -21.29 -2.40 13.63
CA HIS A 92 -22.40 -2.16 12.72
C HIS A 92 -23.42 -1.15 13.24
N ALA A 93 -23.73 -1.21 14.54
CA ALA A 93 -24.74 -0.35 15.16
C ALA A 93 -24.23 1.08 15.41
N LYS A 94 -22.90 1.27 15.51
CA LYS A 94 -22.25 2.53 15.90
C LYS A 94 -22.92 3.11 17.17
N PRO A 95 -22.62 2.55 18.36
CA PRO A 95 -23.39 2.79 19.58
C PRO A 95 -23.50 4.27 19.95
N ASP A 96 -22.48 5.05 19.61
CA ASP A 96 -22.40 6.49 19.80
C ASP A 96 -21.56 7.14 18.70
N ALA A 97 -21.68 8.46 18.55
CA ALA A 97 -20.89 9.25 17.59
C ALA A 97 -19.38 9.21 17.89
N GLY A 98 -18.98 8.82 19.10
CA GLY A 98 -17.60 8.67 19.52
C GLY A 98 -16.95 7.34 19.12
N PHE A 99 -17.73 6.34 18.66
CA PHE A 99 -17.18 5.01 18.38
C PHE A 99 -16.15 5.04 17.23
N PRO A 100 -14.91 4.56 17.45
CA PRO A 100 -13.84 4.66 16.46
C PRO A 100 -14.16 4.02 15.11
N ASP A 101 -13.72 4.68 14.04
CA ASP A 101 -13.78 4.12 12.70
C ASP A 101 -12.66 3.13 12.42
N PRO A 102 -12.94 2.07 11.66
CA PRO A 102 -11.91 1.13 11.25
C PRO A 102 -10.90 1.79 10.30
N VAL A 103 -9.65 1.34 10.37
CA VAL A 103 -8.54 1.81 9.55
C VAL A 103 -8.76 1.39 8.08
N PRO A 104 -8.74 2.33 7.12
CA PRO A 104 -9.13 2.07 5.73
C PRO A 104 -8.01 1.46 4.88
N ILE A 105 -7.28 0.46 5.39
CA ILE A 105 -6.19 -0.22 4.65
C ILE A 105 -6.61 -1.52 3.97
N ARG A 106 -7.60 -2.22 4.51
CA ARG A 106 -8.13 -3.48 3.96
C ARG A 106 -9.56 -3.72 4.38
N LYS A 107 -10.28 -4.57 3.64
CA LYS A 107 -11.67 -4.94 3.98
C LYS A 107 -11.76 -5.91 5.15
N LYS A 108 -10.86 -6.90 5.22
CA LYS A 108 -10.85 -7.94 6.27
C LYS A 108 -9.43 -8.40 6.63
N PRO A 109 -9.20 -8.78 7.91
CA PRO A 109 -10.04 -8.42 9.05
C PRO A 109 -10.06 -6.89 9.22
N LYS A 110 -11.17 -6.37 9.76
CA LYS A 110 -11.29 -4.97 10.15
C LYS A 110 -10.28 -4.68 11.26
N LEU A 111 -9.74 -3.47 11.25
CA LEU A 111 -8.71 -3.03 12.17
C LEU A 111 -9.12 -1.69 12.78
N TRP A 112 -8.87 -1.50 14.06
CA TRP A 112 -9.09 -0.24 14.76
C TRP A 112 -7.77 0.26 15.36
N ARG A 113 -7.59 1.58 15.41
CA ARG A 113 -6.41 2.15 16.07
C ARG A 113 -6.54 1.95 17.57
N ALA A 114 -5.54 1.33 18.18
CA ALA A 114 -5.54 1.06 19.62
C ALA A 114 -5.77 2.33 20.45
N SER A 115 -5.13 3.44 20.10
CA SER A 115 -5.29 4.71 20.81
C SER A 115 -6.73 5.25 20.80
N GLN A 116 -7.47 5.07 19.71
CA GLN A 116 -8.86 5.53 19.61
C GLN A 116 -9.80 4.65 20.43
N VAL A 117 -9.62 3.33 20.35
CA VAL A 117 -10.44 2.37 21.11
C VAL A 117 -10.17 2.50 22.60
N ASN A 118 -8.91 2.58 23.02
CA ASN A 118 -8.55 2.71 24.43
C ASN A 118 -9.11 4.00 25.04
N ALA A 119 -9.04 5.13 24.32
CA ALA A 119 -9.64 6.38 24.78
C ALA A 119 -11.16 6.27 24.90
N TRP A 120 -11.81 5.65 23.91
CA TRP A 120 -13.27 5.44 23.94
C TRP A 120 -13.70 4.56 25.11
N CYS A 121 -13.04 3.41 25.32
CA CYS A 121 -13.32 2.52 26.45
C CYS A 121 -13.09 3.21 27.81
N ALA A 122 -12.12 4.11 27.91
CA ALA A 122 -11.84 4.88 29.12
C ALA A 122 -12.80 6.07 29.33
N GLY A 123 -13.76 6.31 28.43
CA GLY A 123 -14.63 7.48 28.48
C GLY A 123 -13.90 8.81 28.24
N LEU A 124 -12.69 8.76 27.67
CA LEU A 124 -11.89 9.92 27.35
C LEU A 124 -12.24 10.45 25.94
N PRO A 125 -11.98 11.74 25.66
CA PRO A 125 -12.12 12.27 24.31
C PRO A 125 -11.29 11.48 23.30
N VAL A 126 -11.95 10.86 22.33
CA VAL A 126 -11.30 10.03 21.32
C VAL A 126 -10.37 10.89 20.45
N PRO A 127 -9.07 10.53 20.33
CA PRO A 127 -8.14 11.26 19.47
C PRO A 127 -8.62 11.28 18.02
N VAL A 128 -8.92 12.48 17.52
CA VAL A 128 -9.14 12.72 16.09
C VAL A 128 -7.80 13.03 15.45
N TYR A 129 -7.46 12.27 14.42
CA TYR A 129 -6.29 12.52 13.59
C TYR A 129 -6.75 13.19 12.30
N ARG A 130 -6.05 14.25 11.88
CA ARG A 130 -6.38 14.94 10.62
C ARG A 130 -6.22 13.96 9.46
N VAL A 131 -7.26 13.83 8.64
CA VAL A 131 -7.21 13.06 7.40
C VAL A 131 -6.56 13.94 6.33
N LYS A 132 -5.68 13.37 5.50
CA LYS A 132 -5.12 14.14 4.38
C LYS A 132 -6.26 14.50 3.42
N SER A 133 -6.54 15.79 3.25
CA SER A 133 -7.56 16.22 2.29
C SER A 133 -7.09 15.84 0.88
N ARG A 134 -8.03 15.42 0.02
CA ARG A 134 -7.74 14.99 -1.36
C ARG A 134 -7.10 16.11 -2.21
N LEU A 135 -7.19 17.37 -1.77
CA LEU A 135 -6.78 18.55 -2.53
C LEU A 135 -5.26 18.76 -2.61
N GLU A 136 -4.45 18.06 -1.81
CA GLU A 136 -2.99 18.19 -1.83
C GLU A 136 -2.28 17.19 -2.77
N GLN A 137 -3.00 16.50 -3.66
CA GLN A 137 -2.42 15.52 -4.59
C GLN A 137 -2.01 16.10 -5.95
N VAL A 138 -2.27 17.38 -6.24
CA VAL A 138 -1.94 18.03 -7.52
C VAL A 138 -0.89 19.12 -7.34
N THR A 139 0.31 18.76 -6.88
CA THR A 139 1.55 19.50 -7.19
C THR A 139 2.73 18.53 -7.09
N VAL A 140 2.79 17.57 -8.02
CA VAL A 140 4.09 17.19 -8.55
C VAL A 140 4.12 17.83 -9.93
N THR A 141 4.76 18.99 -9.98
CA THR A 141 5.20 19.65 -11.20
C THR A 141 5.82 18.59 -12.09
N GLU A 142 5.11 18.20 -13.14
CA GLU A 142 5.72 17.49 -14.27
C GLU A 142 6.84 18.39 -14.77
N THR A 143 8.09 18.02 -14.48
CA THR A 143 9.21 18.54 -15.27
C THR A 143 8.97 18.01 -16.69
N PRO A 144 8.71 18.86 -17.70
CA PRO A 144 8.57 18.36 -19.06
C PRO A 144 9.91 17.75 -19.45
N LYS A 145 9.87 16.44 -19.70
CA LYS A 145 10.95 15.68 -20.32
C LYS A 145 11.17 16.30 -21.69
N ALA A 146 12.22 17.10 -21.84
CA ALA A 146 12.64 17.65 -23.13
C ALA A 146 12.91 16.48 -24.10
N SER A 147 11.91 16.13 -24.91
CA SER A 147 12.08 15.33 -26.10
C SER A 147 12.02 16.28 -27.30
N SER A 148 13.11 16.99 -27.56
CA SER A 148 13.37 17.51 -28.89
C SER A 148 14.26 16.50 -29.62
N LYS A 149 13.64 15.45 -30.18
CA LYS A 149 14.20 14.87 -31.40
C LYS A 149 14.04 15.95 -32.46
N ALA A 150 15.16 16.54 -32.85
CA ALA A 150 15.23 17.44 -33.97
C ALA A 150 14.71 16.71 -35.22
N ASP A 151 13.68 17.25 -35.85
CA ASP A 151 13.33 16.95 -37.24
C ASP A 151 14.45 17.51 -38.13
N PHE A 152 15.50 16.70 -38.32
CA PHE A 152 16.54 17.00 -39.29
C PHE A 152 16.12 16.41 -40.65
N ASN A 153 15.46 17.24 -41.46
CA ASN A 153 15.35 17.03 -42.91
C ASN A 153 16.75 17.21 -43.51
N GLY A 154 17.49 16.11 -43.72
CA GLY A 154 18.85 16.19 -44.28
C GLY A 154 19.31 14.86 -44.88
N PHE A 155 19.12 14.75 -46.20
CA PHE A 155 19.99 14.06 -47.17
C PHE A 155 20.85 12.87 -46.67
N ASP A 156 20.46 11.65 -47.04
CA ASP A 156 21.30 10.44 -46.92
C ASP A 156 21.99 10.12 -48.27
N PRO A 157 23.30 10.40 -48.42
CA PRO A 157 24.03 10.16 -49.66
C PRO A 157 24.31 8.68 -49.97
N TYR A 158 23.89 7.71 -49.14
CA TYR A 158 24.21 6.28 -49.33
C TYR A 158 22.99 5.35 -49.46
N ALA A 159 21.78 5.89 -49.67
CA ALA A 159 20.55 5.10 -49.82
C ALA A 159 20.52 4.16 -51.06
N GLN A 160 21.44 4.31 -52.03
CA GLN A 160 21.34 3.65 -53.35
C GLN A 160 21.87 2.21 -53.44
N LYS A 161 22.35 1.56 -52.37
CA LYS A 161 22.93 0.20 -52.48
C LYS A 161 22.12 -0.95 -51.88
N ARG A 162 20.86 -0.74 -51.47
CA ARG A 162 20.06 -1.81 -50.81
C ARG A 162 19.11 -2.60 -51.73
N PHE A 163 19.09 -2.30 -53.03
CA PHE A 163 18.27 -3.02 -54.01
C PHE A 163 19.13 -3.75 -55.04
N ALA A 164 19.84 -4.79 -54.60
CA ALA A 164 20.31 -5.83 -55.51
C ALA A 164 20.28 -7.20 -54.81
N ALA A 165 19.63 -8.15 -55.50
CA ALA A 165 19.65 -9.60 -55.30
C ALA A 165 18.72 -10.22 -54.24
N LYS A 166 17.50 -10.61 -54.68
CA LYS A 166 16.95 -11.97 -54.45
C LYS A 166 17.55 -12.88 -55.54
N PRO A 167 17.80 -14.20 -55.34
CA PRO A 167 16.80 -15.24 -55.02
C PRO A 167 17.39 -16.31 -54.04
N ASN A 168 16.87 -17.48 -53.69
CA ASN A 168 15.85 -18.38 -54.22
C ASN A 168 15.41 -19.37 -53.11
N ARG A 169 14.27 -20.02 -53.37
CA ARG A 169 13.49 -20.96 -52.56
C ARG A 169 14.04 -22.41 -52.64
N LYS A 170 14.07 -23.16 -51.53
CA LYS A 170 13.90 -24.64 -51.43
C LYS A 170 13.35 -24.95 -50.01
N MET A 171 12.11 -25.43 -49.84
CA MET A 171 11.71 -26.86 -49.68
C MET A 171 12.68 -27.64 -48.78
N THR A 172 12.27 -28.24 -47.66
CA THR A 172 11.48 -29.48 -47.60
C THR A 172 10.79 -29.77 -46.23
N ALA A 173 9.72 -30.59 -46.33
CA ALA A 173 9.21 -31.65 -45.43
C ALA A 173 8.83 -31.30 -43.97
N SER A 174 7.54 -31.32 -43.62
CA SER A 174 6.71 -32.50 -43.24
C SER A 174 7.14 -33.16 -41.93
N THR A 175 6.32 -33.01 -40.88
CA THR A 175 5.81 -34.12 -40.05
C THR A 175 4.54 -33.65 -39.34
N ALA A 176 3.52 -34.51 -39.40
CA ALA A 176 2.14 -34.26 -39.07
C ALA A 176 1.82 -34.38 -37.58
N ASN A 177 0.83 -33.58 -37.14
CA ASN A 177 0.01 -33.85 -35.97
C ASN A 177 -1.00 -34.95 -36.30
N GLY A 178 -1.08 -35.97 -35.47
CA GLY A 178 -2.15 -36.97 -35.43
C GLY A 178 -2.87 -36.89 -34.08
N LYS A 179 -4.19 -36.85 -34.16
CA LYS A 179 -5.21 -36.60 -33.14
C LYS A 179 -6.07 -37.86 -33.04
N THR A 180 -6.53 -38.26 -31.84
CA THR A 180 -7.75 -39.04 -31.46
C THR A 180 -7.46 -39.73 -30.11
N ASP A 181 -8.14 -39.44 -28.99
CA ASP A 181 -9.54 -39.72 -28.58
C ASP A 181 -9.81 -41.20 -28.20
N GLU A 182 -10.53 -41.34 -27.08
CA GLU A 182 -11.30 -42.49 -26.52
C GLU A 182 -10.65 -43.52 -25.57
N HIS A 183 -11.14 -43.48 -24.30
CA HIS A 183 -11.73 -44.53 -23.44
C HIS A 183 -11.60 -46.02 -23.82
N PRO A 184 -11.63 -46.98 -22.85
CA PRO A 184 -12.43 -47.02 -21.62
C PRO A 184 -11.68 -46.74 -20.32
#